data_AF-A0A9X1F454-F1
#
_entry.id   AF-A0A9X1F454-F1
#
_cell.length_a   1.000
_cell.length_b   1.000
_cell.length_c   1.000
_cell.angle_alpha   90.00
_cell.angle_beta   90.00
_cell.angle_gamma   90.00
#
_symmetry.space_group_name_H-M   'P 1'
#
loop_
_entity.id
_entity.type
_entity.pdbx_description
1 polymer ?
#
loop_
_entity_poly.entity_id
_entity_poly.type
_entity_poly.pdbx_seq_one_letter_code
_entity_poly.pdbx_strand_id
1 'polypeptide(L)'
;MRALSATCFFAALTMTVPAHAHVGSGYLDYPYSLEDIRAGAQLRAEAAIVVPIVFGPCGHSPAMDPVLDRYAEFVESLTEIRQKIDLDIALADYNYQMSLVDIACPEPEAPETLEREKLQISVADSVLDRMDALVERQTGQEQ
;
A
#
# COMPACT_ATOMS: atom_id res chain seq x y z
N MET A 1 -57.58 23.76 -49.32
CA MET A 1 -56.74 23.63 -48.11
C MET A 1 -55.68 22.59 -48.38
N ARG A 2 -54.42 23.00 -48.56
CA ARG A 2 -53.28 22.11 -48.81
C ARG A 2 -52.40 22.12 -47.55
N ALA A 3 -52.23 20.97 -46.93
CA ALA A 3 -51.36 20.78 -45.78
C ALA A 3 -49.91 20.73 -46.26
N LEU A 4 -49.08 21.63 -45.73
CA LEU A 4 -47.64 21.67 -45.96
C LEU A 4 -46.96 20.72 -44.97
N SER A 5 -46.33 19.68 -45.52
CA SER A 5 -45.45 18.74 -44.83
C SER A 5 -44.11 19.43 -44.54
N ALA A 6 -43.78 19.61 -43.27
CA ALA A 6 -42.47 20.10 -42.84
C ALA A 6 -41.57 18.90 -42.50
N THR A 7 -40.64 18.59 -43.40
CA THR A 7 -39.57 17.60 -43.20
C THR A 7 -38.44 18.24 -42.41
N CYS A 8 -38.20 17.76 -41.18
CA CYS A 8 -37.01 18.10 -40.40
C CYS A 8 -35.78 17.38 -40.99
N PHE A 9 -34.84 18.15 -41.55
CA PHE A 9 -33.51 17.68 -41.93
C PHE A 9 -32.64 17.63 -40.67
N PHE A 10 -32.23 16.43 -40.23
CA PHE A 10 -31.17 16.25 -39.25
C PHE A 10 -29.82 16.31 -39.97
N ALA A 11 -29.08 17.40 -39.78
CA ALA A 11 -27.67 17.46 -40.16
C ALA A 11 -26.85 16.70 -39.11
N ALA A 12 -26.41 15.49 -39.44
CA ALA A 12 -25.43 14.75 -38.67
C ALA A 12 -24.06 15.40 -38.85
N LEU A 13 -23.60 16.16 -37.85
CA LEU A 13 -22.20 16.55 -37.74
C LEU A 13 -21.39 15.32 -37.32
N THR A 14 -20.85 14.59 -38.29
CA THR A 14 -19.80 13.60 -38.03
C THR A 14 -18.51 14.37 -37.74
N MET A 15 -18.25 14.64 -36.46
CA MET A 15 -16.92 15.04 -36.01
C MET A 15 -15.97 13.87 -36.22
N THR A 16 -15.24 13.87 -37.33
CA THR A 16 -14.08 13.01 -37.53
C THR A 16 -12.98 13.51 -36.59
N VAL A 17 -12.89 12.92 -35.40
CA VAL A 17 -11.71 13.06 -34.55
C VAL A 17 -10.54 12.39 -35.31
N PRO A 18 -9.43 13.09 -35.56
CA PRO A 18 -8.27 12.44 -36.16
C PRO A 18 -7.76 11.38 -35.18
N ALA A 19 -7.88 10.12 -35.57
CA ALA A 19 -7.26 8.99 -34.90
C ALA A 19 -5.74 9.05 -35.13
N HIS A 20 -5.07 9.98 -34.47
CA HIS A 20 -3.65 9.90 -34.16
C HIS A 20 -3.54 9.78 -32.65
N ALA A 21 -4.04 8.65 -32.14
CA ALA A 21 -3.49 8.09 -30.92
C ALA A 21 -2.07 7.63 -31.28
N HIS A 22 -1.12 8.56 -31.24
CA HIS A 22 0.21 8.21 -30.79
C HIS A 22 0.03 7.64 -29.40
N VAL A 23 -0.15 6.32 -29.31
CA VAL A 23 0.27 5.58 -28.12
C VAL A 23 1.77 5.73 -28.13
N GLY A 24 2.22 6.88 -27.61
CA GLY A 24 3.58 7.05 -27.18
C GLY A 24 3.79 5.93 -26.18
N SER A 25 4.50 4.90 -26.62
CA SER A 25 5.33 4.07 -25.76
C SER A 25 6.40 4.99 -25.15
N GLY A 26 5.97 5.99 -24.39
CA GLY A 26 6.79 6.63 -23.41
C GLY A 26 6.97 5.57 -22.36
N TYR A 27 8.04 4.77 -22.50
CA TYR A 27 8.79 4.41 -21.32
C TYR A 27 9.00 5.73 -20.59
N LEU A 28 8.16 5.99 -19.59
CA LEU A 28 8.45 7.01 -18.61
C LEU A 28 9.86 6.67 -18.17
N ASP A 29 10.79 7.58 -18.43
CA ASP A 29 12.18 7.52 -17.98
C ASP A 29 12.12 7.64 -16.44
N TYR A 30 11.58 6.60 -15.81
CA TYR A 30 11.54 6.48 -14.37
C TYR A 30 12.99 6.25 -13.97
N PRO A 31 13.50 6.99 -12.97
CA PRO A 31 14.86 6.81 -12.48
C PRO A 31 15.06 5.47 -11.74
N TYR A 32 14.17 4.51 -11.95
CA TYR A 32 14.05 3.26 -11.21
C TYR A 32 14.07 2.08 -12.18
N SER A 33 14.82 1.05 -11.80
CA SER A 33 14.78 -0.22 -12.52
C SER A 33 13.41 -0.89 -12.28
N LEU A 34 13.00 -1.79 -13.19
CA LEU A 34 11.82 -2.62 -12.95
C LEU A 34 11.97 -3.52 -11.72
N GLU A 35 13.22 -3.84 -11.34
CA GLU A 35 13.53 -4.61 -10.16
C GLU A 35 13.27 -3.78 -8.89
N ASP A 36 13.73 -2.52 -8.85
CA ASP A 36 13.49 -1.58 -7.74
C ASP A 36 11.97 -1.41 -7.50
N ILE A 37 11.20 -1.24 -8.58
CA ILE A 37 9.75 -1.07 -8.50
C ILE A 37 9.08 -2.31 -7.91
N ARG A 38 9.50 -3.51 -8.32
CA ARG A 38 8.95 -4.77 -7.80
C ARG A 38 9.34 -4.97 -6.34
N ALA A 39 10.59 -4.68 -6.01
CA ALA A 39 11.13 -4.87 -4.67
C ALA A 39 10.46 -3.90 -3.68
N GLY A 40 10.27 -2.63 -4.07
CA GLY A 40 9.50 -1.65 -3.31
C GLY A 40 8.02 -2.03 -3.17
N ALA A 41 7.38 -2.51 -4.24
CA ALA A 41 6.01 -3.01 -4.17
C ALA A 41 5.86 -4.20 -3.21
N GLN A 42 6.85 -5.10 -3.19
CA GLN A 42 6.86 -6.22 -2.25
C GLN A 42 7.05 -5.76 -0.81
N LEU A 43 7.97 -4.82 -0.57
CA LEU A 43 8.15 -4.22 0.76
C LEU A 43 6.86 -3.57 1.26
N ARG A 44 6.15 -2.80 0.41
CA ARG A 44 4.84 -2.23 0.74
C ARG A 44 3.80 -3.28 1.10
N ALA A 45 3.75 -4.38 0.36
CA ALA A 45 2.78 -5.44 0.59
C ALA A 45 3.00 -6.12 1.95
N GLU A 46 4.25 -6.38 2.33
CA GLU A 46 4.60 -6.91 3.64
C GLU A 46 4.33 -5.87 4.76
N ALA A 47 4.71 -4.61 4.52
CA ALA A 47 4.43 -3.52 5.45
C ALA A 47 2.93 -3.35 5.73
N ALA A 48 2.08 -3.50 4.71
CA ALA A 48 0.63 -3.44 4.85
C ALA A 48 0.04 -4.54 5.77
N ILE A 49 0.80 -5.61 6.05
CA ILE A 49 0.41 -6.65 7.00
C ILE A 49 0.86 -6.28 8.42
N VAL A 50 2.10 -5.80 8.59
CA VAL A 50 2.67 -5.53 9.92
C VAL A 50 2.20 -4.20 10.51
N VAL A 51 1.99 -3.17 9.69
CA VAL A 51 1.58 -1.83 10.15
C VAL A 51 0.28 -1.88 10.95
N PRO A 52 -0.81 -2.55 10.50
CA PRO A 52 -2.03 -2.66 11.30
C PRO A 52 -1.85 -3.38 12.65
N ILE A 53 -0.85 -4.26 12.75
CA ILE A 53 -0.54 -4.96 14.01
C ILE A 53 0.18 -4.00 14.95
N VAL A 54 1.23 -3.33 14.47
CA VAL A 54 2.04 -2.39 15.27
C VAL A 54 1.23 -1.16 15.71
N PHE A 55 0.53 -0.54 14.76
CA PHE A 55 -0.21 0.71 14.98
C PHE A 55 -1.70 0.50 15.30
N GLY A 56 -2.07 -0.74 15.67
CA GLY A 56 -3.44 -1.10 16.01
C GLY A 56 -4.08 -0.10 16.98
N PRO A 57 -5.36 0.28 16.78
CA PRO A 57 -5.99 1.38 17.49
C PRO A 57 -6.35 1.05 18.95
N CYS A 58 -6.32 -0.22 19.33
CA CYS A 58 -6.90 -0.70 20.59
C CYS A 58 -5.91 -0.88 21.73
N GLY A 59 -4.70 -0.31 21.58
CA GLY A 59 -3.59 -0.60 22.50
C GLY A 59 -3.17 -2.06 22.42
N HIS A 60 -2.02 -2.36 23.01
CA HIS A 60 -1.45 -3.71 23.05
C HIS A 60 -1.08 -4.07 24.48
N SER A 61 -1.00 -5.37 24.77
CA SER A 61 -0.40 -5.82 26.02
C SER A 61 1.13 -5.70 25.97
N PRO A 62 1.84 -5.75 27.12
CA PRO A 62 3.30 -5.76 27.16
C PRO A 62 3.95 -6.93 26.39
N ALA A 63 3.20 -7.98 26.04
CA ALA A 63 3.73 -9.07 25.21
C ALA A 63 4.07 -8.63 23.78
N MET A 64 3.50 -7.52 23.30
CA MET A 64 3.79 -6.96 21.98
C MET A 64 5.09 -6.13 21.96
N ASP A 65 5.61 -5.69 23.11
CA ASP A 65 6.78 -4.80 23.21
C ASP A 65 7.98 -5.27 22.36
N PRO A 66 8.37 -6.57 22.36
CA PRO A 66 9.48 -7.03 21.52
C PRO A 66 9.25 -6.85 20.01
N VAL A 67 8.01 -6.99 19.55
CA VAL A 67 7.65 -6.77 18.14
C VAL A 67 7.68 -5.30 17.79
N LEU A 68 7.22 -4.42 18.70
CA LEU A 68 7.28 -2.98 18.53
C LEU A 68 8.72 -2.49 18.43
N ASP A 69 9.58 -2.96 19.35
CA ASP A 69 11.01 -2.66 19.35
C ASP A 69 11.68 -3.15 18.05
N ARG A 70 11.40 -4.40 17.65
CA ARG A 70 11.93 -4.94 16.40
C ARG A 70 11.47 -4.17 15.15
N TYR A 71 10.20 -3.75 15.11
CA TYR A 71 9.71 -2.91 14.01
C TYR A 71 10.46 -1.56 14.00
N ALA A 72 10.67 -0.93 15.16
CA ALA A 72 11.43 0.31 15.26
C ALA A 72 12.87 0.15 14.76
N GLU A 73 13.56 -0.91 15.20
CA GLU A 73 14.90 -1.26 14.73
C GLU A 73 14.94 -1.49 13.21
N PHE A 74 13.93 -2.19 12.66
CA PHE A 74 13.79 -2.36 11.22
C PHE A 74 13.70 -1.02 10.49
N VAL A 75 12.85 -0.09 10.95
CA VAL A 75 12.70 1.24 10.33
C VAL A 75 14.01 2.02 10.40
N GLU A 76 14.73 1.95 11.52
CA GLU A 76 16.04 2.59 11.69
C GLU A 76 17.12 1.99 10.79
N SER A 77 17.04 0.69 10.50
CA SER A 77 17.98 0.00 9.61
C SER A 77 17.87 0.42 8.15
N LEU A 78 16.73 1.00 7.72
CA LEU A 78 16.54 1.42 6.34
C LEU A 78 17.48 2.59 6.00
N THR A 79 18.41 2.36 5.08
CA THR A 79 19.36 3.38 4.61
C THR A 79 18.87 4.11 3.38
N GLU A 80 18.16 3.41 2.49
CA GLU A 80 17.71 3.97 1.22
C GLU A 80 16.41 4.76 1.38
N ILE A 81 16.39 5.98 0.83
CA ILE A 81 15.20 6.85 0.88
C ILE A 81 13.97 6.19 0.25
N ARG A 82 14.19 5.31 -0.73
CA ARG A 82 13.12 4.61 -1.46
C ARG A 82 12.39 3.61 -0.55
N GLN A 83 13.14 2.85 0.24
CA GLN A 83 12.57 1.90 1.21
C GLN A 83 11.74 2.62 2.27
N LYS A 84 12.20 3.79 2.73
CA LYS A 84 11.44 4.63 3.66
C LYS A 84 10.14 5.13 3.05
N ILE A 85 10.17 5.62 1.81
CA ILE A 85 8.97 6.06 1.09
C ILE A 85 7.96 4.91 0.95
N ASP A 86 8.44 3.71 0.62
CA ASP A 86 7.55 2.54 0.51
C ASP A 86 6.89 2.22 1.86
N LEU A 87 7.62 2.25 2.98
CA LEU A 87 7.04 2.07 4.30
C LEU A 87 6.04 3.18 4.66
N ASP A 88 6.37 4.43 4.37
CA ASP A 88 5.50 5.59 4.62
C ASP A 88 4.19 5.50 3.84
N ILE A 89 4.22 4.96 2.61
CA ILE A 89 3.01 4.71 1.82
C ILE A 89 2.11 3.68 2.52
N ALA A 90 2.68 2.56 3.00
CA ALA A 90 1.89 1.55 3.71
C ALA A 90 1.27 2.12 5.01
N LEU A 91 2.01 2.95 5.74
CA LEU A 91 1.50 3.65 6.92
C LEU A 91 0.42 4.67 6.56
N ALA A 92 0.59 5.43 5.48
CA ALA A 92 -0.42 6.38 5.01
C ALA A 92 -1.72 5.67 4.60
N ASP A 93 -1.63 4.55 3.88
CA ASP A 93 -2.78 3.73 3.49
C ASP A 93 -3.53 3.21 4.72
N TYR A 94 -2.80 2.72 5.73
CA TYR A 94 -3.39 2.32 7.01
C TYR A 94 -4.09 3.48 7.70
N ASN A 95 -3.41 4.61 7.88
CA ASN A 95 -3.98 5.79 8.55
C ASN A 95 -5.25 6.29 7.84
N TYR A 96 -5.25 6.28 6.51
CA TYR A 96 -6.44 6.62 5.73
C TYR A 96 -7.57 5.63 6.00
N GLN A 97 -7.33 4.33 5.96
CA GLN A 97 -8.36 3.32 6.28
C GLN A 97 -8.92 3.50 7.70
N MET A 98 -8.05 3.75 8.69
CA MET A 98 -8.46 3.96 10.07
C MET A 98 -9.28 5.24 10.26
N SER A 99 -9.07 6.26 9.43
CA SER A 99 -9.88 7.48 9.45
C SER A 99 -11.35 7.29 9.03
N LEU A 100 -11.66 6.14 8.41
CA LEU A 100 -12.99 5.84 7.85
C LEU A 100 -13.85 4.93 8.75
N VAL A 101 -13.28 4.39 9.82
CA VAL A 101 -13.94 3.39 10.67
C VAL A 101 -14.11 3.90 12.09
N ASP A 102 -15.26 3.60 12.68
CA ASP A 102 -15.48 3.76 14.12
C ASP A 102 -15.09 2.45 14.82
N ILE A 103 -14.26 2.55 15.86
CA ILE A 103 -13.52 1.41 16.40
C ILE A 103 -14.00 1.12 17.81
N ALA A 104 -14.64 -0.04 17.97
CA ALA A 104 -14.94 -0.61 19.28
C ALA A 104 -13.78 -1.52 19.71
N CYS A 105 -13.02 -1.09 20.71
CA CYS A 105 -11.89 -1.87 21.20
C CYS A 105 -12.31 -2.91 22.23
N PRO A 106 -11.89 -4.18 22.06
CA PRO A 106 -12.10 -5.20 23.09
C PRO A 106 -11.24 -4.88 24.32
N GLU A 107 -11.59 -5.48 25.45
CA GLU A 107 -10.76 -5.38 26.65
C GLU A 107 -9.41 -6.06 26.40
N PRO A 108 -8.27 -5.37 26.60
CA PRO A 108 -6.94 -5.87 26.21
C PRO A 108 -6.57 -7.18 26.91
N GLU A 109 -6.98 -7.35 28.15
CA GLU A 109 -6.64 -8.53 28.98
C GLU A 109 -7.67 -9.67 28.87
N ALA A 110 -8.69 -9.52 28.01
CA ALA A 110 -9.63 -10.62 27.78
C ALA A 110 -8.89 -11.82 27.15
N PRO A 111 -9.17 -13.07 27.56
CA PRO A 111 -8.46 -14.25 27.05
C PRO A 111 -8.47 -14.38 25.51
N GLU A 112 -9.58 -14.01 24.87
CA GLU A 112 -9.69 -14.02 23.40
C GLU A 112 -8.79 -12.97 22.73
N THR A 113 -8.60 -11.81 23.39
CA THR A 113 -7.69 -10.76 22.93
C THR A 113 -6.25 -11.24 23.02
N LEU A 114 -5.88 -11.87 24.14
CA LEU A 114 -4.52 -12.39 24.35
C LEU A 114 -4.17 -13.53 23.38
N GLU A 115 -5.10 -14.44 23.08
CA GLU A 115 -4.86 -15.48 22.07
C GLU A 115 -4.74 -14.91 20.65
N ARG A 116 -5.56 -13.89 20.32
CA ARG A 116 -5.41 -13.16 19.05
C ARG A 116 -4.07 -12.44 18.98
N GLU A 117 -3.65 -11.81 20.08
CA GLU A 117 -2.39 -11.09 20.18
C GLU A 117 -1.20 -12.02 19.96
N LYS A 118 -1.18 -13.23 20.54
CA LYS A 118 -0.14 -14.24 20.27
C LYS A 118 -0.02 -14.59 18.80
N LEU A 119 -1.15 -14.74 18.10
CA LEU A 119 -1.15 -14.97 16.66
C LEU A 119 -0.62 -13.75 15.91
N GLN A 120 -1.02 -12.54 16.30
CA GLN A 120 -0.54 -11.30 15.70
C GLN A 120 0.97 -11.13 15.88
N ILE A 121 1.52 -11.43 17.05
CA ILE A 121 2.96 -11.45 17.32
C ILE A 121 3.67 -12.40 16.35
N SER A 122 3.20 -13.65 16.26
CA SER A 122 3.80 -14.64 15.36
C SER A 122 3.73 -14.23 13.88
N VAL A 123 2.65 -13.57 13.46
CA VAL A 123 2.52 -13.06 12.10
C VAL A 123 3.47 -11.89 11.87
N ALA A 124 3.52 -10.93 12.79
CA ALA A 124 4.37 -9.77 12.70
C ALA A 124 5.85 -10.16 12.63
N ASP A 125 6.32 -11.06 13.50
CA ASP A 125 7.69 -11.56 13.46
C ASP A 125 8.04 -12.20 12.12
N SER A 126 7.15 -13.06 11.60
CA SER A 126 7.37 -13.72 10.31
C SER A 126 7.38 -12.73 9.14
N VAL A 127 6.57 -11.66 9.21
CA VAL A 127 6.55 -10.60 8.20
C VAL A 127 7.83 -9.77 8.29
N LEU A 128 8.26 -9.40 9.49
CA LEU A 128 9.53 -8.68 9.72
C LEU A 128 10.72 -9.48 9.18
N ASP A 129 10.79 -10.79 9.42
CA ASP A 129 11.83 -11.66 8.82
C ASP A 129 11.88 -11.56 7.28
N ARG A 130 10.71 -11.51 6.64
CA ARG A 130 10.63 -11.38 5.17
C ARG A 130 11.00 -9.99 4.70
N MET A 131 10.65 -8.95 5.46
CA MET A 131 11.03 -7.57 5.18
C MET A 131 12.55 -7.39 5.31
N ASP A 132 13.16 -7.92 6.36
CA ASP A 132 14.62 -7.97 6.55
C ASP A 132 15.30 -8.61 5.32
N ALA A 133 14.87 -9.82 4.96
CA ALA A 133 15.41 -10.55 3.80
C ALA A 133 15.15 -9.86 2.45
N LEU A 134 14.13 -8.99 2.35
CA LEU A 134 13.89 -8.17 1.16
C LEU A 134 14.89 -7.02 1.07
N VAL A 135 15.08 -6.31 2.18
CA VAL A 135 16.01 -5.17 2.27
C VAL A 135 17.46 -5.63 2.10
N GLU A 136 17.85 -6.75 2.69
CA GLU A 136 19.19 -7.34 2.51
C GLU A 136 19.47 -7.69 1.05
N ARG A 137 18.49 -8.27 0.34
CA ARG A 137 18.65 -8.59 -1.08
C ARG A 137 18.80 -7.36 -1.95
N GLN A 138 18.06 -6.29 -1.64
CA GLN A 138 18.16 -5.02 -2.37
C GLN A 138 19.54 -4.38 -2.16
N THR A 139 20.02 -4.30 -0.92
CA THR A 139 21.31 -3.68 -0.59
C THR A 139 22.52 -4.51 -1.06
N GLY A 140 22.40 -5.83 -1.09
CA GLY A 140 23.43 -6.74 -1.61
C GLY A 140 23.57 -6.76 -3.14
N GLN A 141 22.59 -6.25 -3.89
CA GLN A 141 22.64 -6.16 -5.35
C GLN A 141 23.35 -4.89 -5.87
N GLU A 142 23.62 -3.91 -4.99
CA GLU A 142 24.28 -2.64 -5.34
C GLU A 142 25.81 -2.67 -5.16
N GLN A 143 26.39 -3.81 -4.75
CA GLN A 143 27.85 -4.03 -4.60
C GLN A 143 28.43 -4.87 -5.74
#